data_AF-A0A3D0ZBW6-F1
#
_entry.id   AF-A0A3D0ZBW6-F1
#
_cell.length_a   1.000
_cell.length_b   1.000
_cell.length_c   1.000
_cell.angle_alpha   90.00
_cell.angle_beta   90.00
_cell.angle_gamma   90.00
#
_symmetry.space_group_name_H-M   'P 1'
#
loop_
_entity.id
_entity.type
_entity.pdbx_description
1 polymer ?
#
loop_
_entity_poly.entity_id
_entity_poly.type
_entity_poly.pdbx_seq_one_letter_code
_entity_poly.pdbx_strand_id
1 'polypeptide(L)'
;MITGRPYLSGRAWIGLPEPAEGEKGMSRRERAGYAVRQVLISYDNGRSFEKASGGAEWKFRMETGDLPVGPLPVLVRAEFANGSHTIRRVLLTVDPNAPSVALIAPPENSTHRDTLLSYGTAGDDFELDSVEISLRPGDKAGYTVPLFIQGLYLDTNFFGATYADFGMGLSFFKDNVRLQFQVGSAPADGSSDGGRFTGTVVGGKIIANVFYLPFDYFFGPDWSFYSMSIALGANFSYFTMGEGRDPLFMGAVLAQWEFLNADMSYLVPKWKIFKKIAFYLEPVLWFVSSDVNASTIYRTTIGARINIF
;
A
#
# COMPACT_ATOMS: atom_id res chain seq x y z
N MET A 1 -13.52 13.30 14.58
CA MET A 1 -12.10 12.97 14.46
C MET A 1 -11.72 12.81 12.99
N ILE A 2 -10.50 13.18 12.60
CA ILE A 2 -9.99 13.01 11.23
C ILE A 2 -8.60 12.40 11.25
N THR A 3 -8.38 11.41 10.37
CA THR A 3 -7.11 10.69 10.23
C THR A 3 -6.85 10.42 8.74
N GLY A 4 -5.58 10.30 8.35
CA GLY A 4 -5.18 10.03 6.98
C GLY A 4 -5.49 11.16 6.00
N ARG A 5 -6.28 10.86 4.97
CA ARG A 5 -6.56 11.79 3.86
C ARG A 5 -8.06 11.97 3.62
N PRO A 6 -8.86 12.49 4.57
CA PRO A 6 -10.30 12.59 4.40
C PRO A 6 -10.68 13.71 3.41
N TYR A 7 -11.87 13.59 2.83
CA TYR A 7 -12.49 14.70 2.11
C TYR A 7 -13.32 15.54 3.06
N LEU A 8 -13.01 16.83 3.15
CA LEU A 8 -13.95 17.82 3.65
C LEU A 8 -14.87 18.23 2.50
N SER A 9 -16.18 18.04 2.65
CA SER A 9 -17.15 18.33 1.61
C SER A 9 -18.38 19.05 2.16
N GLY A 10 -19.11 19.72 1.27
CA GLY A 10 -20.32 20.41 1.67
C GLY A 10 -21.02 21.08 0.50
N ARG A 11 -22.09 21.81 0.87
CA ARG A 11 -22.85 22.66 -0.05
C ARG A 11 -22.72 24.11 0.35
N ALA A 12 -22.37 24.96 -0.60
CA ALA A 12 -22.36 26.40 -0.48
C ALA A 12 -23.56 26.98 -1.23
N TRP A 13 -24.30 27.84 -0.56
CA TRP A 13 -25.43 28.57 -1.13
C TRP A 13 -25.67 29.84 -0.31
N ILE A 14 -26.44 30.76 -0.88
CA ILE A 14 -26.91 31.96 -0.18
C ILE A 14 -28.43 32.03 -0.32
N GLY A 15 -29.12 32.28 0.79
CA GLY A 15 -30.56 32.52 0.78
C GLY A 15 -30.85 33.81 0.03
N LEU A 16 -31.69 33.73 -1.00
CA LEU A 16 -32.16 34.93 -1.70
C LEU A 16 -33.33 35.51 -0.91
N PRO A 17 -33.37 36.83 -0.66
CA PRO A 17 -34.52 37.46 -0.02
C PRO A 17 -35.79 37.23 -0.86
N GLU A 18 -36.89 36.93 -0.17
CA GLU A 18 -38.20 36.87 -0.81
C GLU A 18 -38.65 38.30 -1.17
N PRO A 19 -39.26 38.49 -2.36
CA PRO A 19 -39.77 39.81 -2.74
C PRO A 19 -40.93 40.22 -1.83
N ALA A 20 -40.99 41.51 -1.48
CA ALA A 20 -42.13 42.06 -0.75
C ALA A 20 -43.42 41.96 -1.59
N GLU A 21 -44.57 41.96 -0.91
CA GLU A 21 -45.87 41.84 -1.56
C GLU A 21 -46.08 42.99 -2.57
N GLY A 22 -46.20 42.65 -3.85
CA GLY A 22 -46.34 43.61 -4.96
C GLY A 22 -45.04 44.01 -5.67
N GLU A 23 -43.86 43.56 -5.21
CA GLU A 23 -42.59 43.81 -5.90
C GLU A 23 -42.26 42.74 -6.95
N LYS A 24 -41.61 43.16 -8.05
CA LYS A 24 -41.05 42.20 -9.01
C LYS A 24 -39.87 41.48 -8.36
N GLY A 25 -39.94 40.15 -8.34
CA GLY A 25 -38.84 39.31 -7.88
C GLY A 25 -37.54 39.54 -8.69
N MET A 26 -36.42 39.17 -8.08
CA MET A 26 -35.08 39.33 -8.64
C MET A 26 -34.96 38.77 -10.06
N SER A 27 -34.36 39.55 -10.96
CA SER A 27 -34.11 39.16 -12.35
C SER A 27 -33.11 38.01 -12.46
N ARG A 28 -33.10 37.30 -13.59
CA ARG A 28 -32.15 36.20 -13.83
C ARG A 28 -30.69 36.65 -13.73
N ARG A 29 -30.37 37.88 -14.15
CA ARG A 29 -29.03 38.44 -14.10
C ARG A 29 -28.59 38.75 -12.67
N GLU A 30 -29.49 39.26 -11.85
CA GLU A 30 -29.21 39.50 -10.42
C GLU A 30 -29.03 38.18 -9.66
N ARG A 31 -29.87 37.17 -9.94
CA ARG A 31 -29.70 35.82 -9.36
C ARG A 31 -28.36 35.18 -9.73
N ALA A 32 -27.87 35.41 -10.95
CA ALA A 32 -26.56 34.91 -11.37
C ALA A 32 -25.40 35.51 -10.55
N GLY A 33 -25.56 36.74 -10.02
CA GLY A 33 -24.59 37.35 -9.10
C GLY A 33 -24.42 36.60 -7.78
N TYR A 34 -25.41 35.81 -7.37
CA TYR A 34 -25.37 35.00 -6.15
C TYR A 34 -24.91 33.56 -6.40
N ALA A 35 -24.50 33.22 -7.62
CA ALA A 35 -23.90 31.92 -7.90
C ALA A 35 -22.56 31.79 -7.17
N VAL A 36 -22.29 30.61 -6.58
CA VAL A 36 -21.01 30.32 -5.92
C VAL A 36 -19.92 30.30 -6.97
N ARG A 37 -18.94 31.18 -6.80
CA ARG A 37 -17.76 31.30 -7.67
C ARG A 37 -16.69 30.28 -7.27
N GLN A 38 -16.40 30.18 -5.98
CA GLN A 38 -15.45 29.23 -5.43
C GLN A 38 -15.63 29.08 -3.92
N VAL A 39 -15.08 27.98 -3.39
CA VAL A 39 -14.95 27.74 -1.96
C VAL A 39 -13.47 27.65 -1.61
N LEU A 40 -13.09 28.28 -0.51
CA LEU A 40 -11.73 28.40 -0.02
C LEU A 40 -11.65 27.86 1.42
N ILE A 41 -10.56 27.17 1.75
CA ILE A 41 -10.32 26.54 3.05
C ILE A 41 -9.08 27.17 3.68
N SER A 42 -9.11 27.41 4.99
CA SER A 42 -7.99 27.97 5.75
C SER A 42 -7.81 27.24 7.08
N TYR A 43 -6.55 26.94 7.40
CA TYR A 43 -6.11 26.32 8.65
C TYR A 43 -5.48 27.32 9.63
N ASP A 44 -5.23 28.55 9.19
CA ASP A 44 -4.45 29.57 9.89
C ASP A 44 -5.30 30.81 10.22
N ASN A 45 -6.59 30.56 10.50
CA ASN A 45 -7.57 31.59 10.85
C ASN A 45 -7.71 32.71 9.81
N GLY A 46 -7.54 32.36 8.53
CA GLY A 46 -7.80 33.24 7.39
C GLY A 46 -6.59 34.04 6.91
N ARG A 47 -5.38 33.66 7.32
CA ARG A 47 -4.14 34.27 6.81
C ARG A 47 -3.81 33.75 5.41
N SER A 48 -4.07 32.48 5.14
CA SER A 48 -3.93 31.84 3.82
C SER A 48 -5.17 31.01 3.49
N PHE A 49 -5.42 30.85 2.19
CA PHE A 49 -6.59 30.13 1.68
C PHE A 49 -6.19 29.21 0.54
N GLU A 50 -6.67 27.98 0.62
CA GLU A 50 -6.54 26.96 -0.42
C GLU A 50 -7.88 26.76 -1.12
N LYS A 51 -7.84 26.55 -2.45
CA LYS A 51 -9.06 26.42 -3.24
C LYS A 51 -9.61 25.01 -3.18
N ALA A 52 -10.88 24.88 -2.80
CA ALA A 52 -11.61 23.63 -2.91
C ALA A 52 -11.99 23.33 -4.36
N SER A 53 -12.10 22.05 -4.68
CA SER A 53 -12.61 21.59 -5.98
C SER A 53 -14.13 21.71 -6.02
N GLY A 54 -14.68 22.23 -7.12
CA GLY A 54 -16.12 22.43 -7.30
C GLY A 54 -16.58 23.87 -7.06
N GLY A 55 -17.86 24.03 -6.69
CA GLY A 55 -18.52 25.33 -6.51
C GLY A 55 -19.63 25.22 -5.46
N ALA A 56 -20.89 25.19 -5.91
CA ALA A 56 -22.02 24.99 -4.99
C ALA A 56 -21.94 23.65 -4.25
N GLU A 57 -21.55 22.58 -4.93
CA GLU A 57 -21.08 21.36 -4.29
C GLU A 57 -19.56 21.34 -4.38
N TRP A 58 -18.89 21.17 -3.24
CA TRP A 58 -17.44 21.28 -3.16
C TRP A 58 -16.84 20.15 -2.33
N LYS A 59 -15.58 19.85 -2.64
CA LYS A 59 -14.75 18.90 -1.92
C LYS A 59 -13.32 19.44 -1.81
N PHE A 60 -12.70 19.17 -0.68
CA PHE A 60 -11.33 19.54 -0.39
C PHE A 60 -10.63 18.37 0.27
N ARG A 61 -9.48 17.96 -0.28
CA ARG A 61 -8.71 16.86 0.29
C ARG A 61 -7.87 17.42 1.43
N MET A 62 -8.06 16.88 2.62
CA MET A 62 -7.24 17.25 3.76
C MET A 62 -6.05 16.29 3.87
N GLU A 63 -4.85 16.84 4.06
CA GLU A 63 -3.63 16.09 4.33
C GLU A 63 -3.36 16.17 5.84
N THR A 64 -3.85 15.21 6.64
CA THR A 64 -3.70 15.31 8.10
C THR A 64 -2.30 15.05 8.59
N GLY A 65 -1.42 14.49 7.76
CA GLY A 65 -0.03 14.17 8.11
C GLY A 65 0.82 15.41 8.41
N ASP A 66 0.50 16.54 7.77
CA ASP A 66 1.22 17.81 7.95
C ASP A 66 0.56 18.73 9.00
N LEU A 67 -0.56 18.28 9.59
CA LEU A 67 -1.33 19.06 10.56
C LEU A 67 -0.95 18.69 11.99
N PRO A 68 -0.96 19.65 12.92
CA PRO A 68 -0.71 19.36 14.33
C PRO A 68 -1.82 18.48 14.91
N VAL A 69 -1.42 17.54 15.78
CA VAL A 69 -2.34 16.69 16.53
C VAL A 69 -3.21 17.54 17.46
N GLY A 70 -4.50 17.21 17.52
CA GLY A 70 -5.48 17.88 18.38
C GLY A 70 -6.49 18.76 17.65
N PRO A 71 -7.12 19.72 18.36
CA PRO A 71 -8.17 20.57 17.80
C PRO A 71 -7.67 21.45 16.66
N LEU A 72 -8.27 21.29 15.48
CA LEU A 72 -7.97 22.03 14.26
C LEU A 72 -9.17 22.91 13.87
N PRO A 73 -9.11 24.23 14.09
CA PRO A 73 -10.11 25.16 13.59
C PRO A 73 -9.92 25.39 12.09
N VAL A 74 -10.93 25.08 11.30
CA VAL A 74 -10.94 25.26 9.85
C VAL A 74 -11.93 26.36 9.48
N LEU A 75 -11.51 27.33 8.68
CA LEU A 75 -12.40 28.32 8.08
C LEU A 75 -12.75 27.89 6.65
N VAL A 76 -14.04 27.86 6.36
CA VAL A 76 -14.59 27.61 5.03
C VAL A 76 -15.19 28.93 4.54
N ARG A 77 -14.63 29.50 3.47
CA ARG A 77 -15.10 30.72 2.84
C ARG A 77 -15.73 30.41 1.49
N ALA A 78 -16.98 30.79 1.28
CA ALA A 78 -17.62 30.76 -0.03
C ALA A 78 -17.64 32.18 -0.61
N GLU A 79 -17.20 32.32 -1.85
CA GLU A 79 -17.25 33.58 -2.60
C GLU A 79 -18.28 33.48 -3.72
N PHE A 80 -19.05 34.54 -3.91
CA PHE A 80 -20.11 34.61 -4.90
C PHE A 80 -19.72 35.49 -6.10
N ALA A 81 -20.43 35.35 -7.21
CA ALA A 81 -20.12 36.06 -8.45
C ALA A 81 -20.21 37.60 -8.32
N ASN A 82 -21.01 38.10 -7.38
CA ASN A 82 -21.14 39.53 -7.05
C ASN A 82 -20.01 40.05 -6.14
N GLY A 83 -19.03 39.22 -5.78
CA GLY A 83 -17.91 39.58 -4.90
C GLY A 83 -18.19 39.49 -3.40
N SER A 84 -19.44 39.21 -3.01
CA SER A 84 -19.76 38.92 -1.61
C SER A 84 -19.15 37.58 -1.18
N HIS A 85 -18.94 37.41 0.11
CA HIS A 85 -18.43 36.17 0.67
C HIS A 85 -19.08 35.87 2.02
N THR A 86 -19.11 34.59 2.38
CA THR A 86 -19.52 34.10 3.70
C THR A 86 -18.45 33.18 4.25
N ILE A 87 -18.30 33.14 5.58
CA ILE A 87 -17.31 32.31 6.26
C ILE A 87 -18.02 31.47 7.32
N ARG A 88 -17.67 30.19 7.38
CA ARG A 88 -18.07 29.28 8.44
C ARG A 88 -16.84 28.67 9.09
N ARG A 89 -16.81 28.64 10.43
CA ARG A 89 -15.79 27.92 11.18
C ARG A 89 -16.28 26.51 11.50
N VAL A 90 -15.42 25.53 11.25
CA VAL A 90 -15.61 24.13 11.63
C VAL A 90 -14.48 23.77 12.60
N LEU A 91 -14.79 23.04 13.66
CA LEU A 91 -13.79 22.51 14.58
C LEU A 91 -13.64 21.02 14.30
N LEU A 92 -12.44 20.62 13.90
CA LEU A 92 -12.06 19.22 13.70
C LEU A 92 -11.05 18.81 14.78
N THR A 93 -10.81 17.51 14.91
CA THR A 93 -9.76 16.97 15.79
C THR A 93 -8.91 16.03 14.96
N VAL A 94 -7.63 16.38 14.80
CA VAL A 94 -6.63 15.56 14.12
C VAL A 94 -6.09 14.55 15.11
N ASP A 95 -6.26 13.26 14.80
CA ASP A 95 -5.74 12.17 15.62
C ASP A 95 -5.14 11.08 14.73
N PRO A 96 -3.80 10.98 14.65
CA PRO A 96 -3.14 9.93 13.88
C PRO A 96 -2.95 8.63 14.67
N ASN A 97 -3.17 8.63 15.99
CA ASN A 97 -2.84 7.51 16.84
C ASN A 97 -3.99 6.50 16.86
N ALA A 98 -3.66 5.21 16.85
CA ALA A 98 -4.66 4.16 17.03
C ALA A 98 -4.90 3.92 18.53
N PRO A 99 -6.13 3.57 18.94
CA PRO A 99 -6.41 3.24 20.33
C PRO A 99 -5.60 2.01 20.76
N SER A 100 -5.21 2.01 22.02
CA SER A 100 -4.50 0.90 22.66
C SER A 100 -5.49 -0.01 23.41
N VAL A 101 -5.25 -1.32 23.35
CA VAL A 101 -6.01 -2.31 24.11
C VAL A 101 -5.09 -3.39 24.67
N ALA A 102 -5.31 -3.76 25.92
CA ALA A 102 -4.58 -4.82 26.59
C ALA A 102 -5.54 -5.70 27.39
N LEU A 103 -5.46 -7.02 27.18
CA LEU A 103 -6.18 -8.01 27.98
C LEU A 103 -5.28 -8.43 29.16
N ILE A 104 -5.75 -8.23 30.39
CA ILE A 104 -5.06 -8.59 31.63
C ILE A 104 -5.47 -9.99 32.09
N ALA A 105 -6.76 -10.31 31.93
CA ALA A 105 -7.32 -11.60 32.24
C ALA A 105 -8.39 -11.97 31.19
N PRO A 106 -8.58 -13.25 30.89
CA PRO A 106 -7.90 -14.40 31.47
C PRO A 106 -6.45 -14.58 30.93
N PRO A 107 -5.53 -15.19 31.71
CA PRO A 107 -4.20 -15.50 31.22
C PRO A 107 -4.26 -16.57 30.12
N GLU A 108 -3.26 -16.58 29.24
CA GLU A 108 -3.19 -17.57 28.17
C GLU A 108 -3.23 -19.01 28.72
N ASN A 109 -3.91 -19.91 28.00
CA ASN A 109 -4.09 -21.32 28.36
C ASN A 109 -4.83 -21.59 29.68
N SER A 110 -5.50 -20.60 30.26
CA SER A 110 -6.36 -20.84 31.43
C SER A 110 -7.62 -21.60 31.05
N THR A 111 -8.04 -22.48 31.97
CA THR A 111 -9.23 -23.30 31.81
C THR A 111 -10.43 -22.62 32.45
N HIS A 112 -11.53 -22.55 31.72
CA HIS A 112 -12.78 -21.93 32.16
C HIS A 112 -13.95 -22.83 31.87
N ARG A 113 -15.00 -22.73 32.70
CA ARG A 113 -16.24 -23.48 32.53
C ARG A 113 -17.40 -22.51 32.68
N ASP A 114 -18.35 -22.57 31.74
CA ASP A 114 -19.61 -21.83 31.67
C ASP A 114 -19.48 -20.29 31.56
N THR A 115 -18.55 -19.68 32.29
CA THR A 115 -18.30 -18.24 32.32
C THR A 115 -16.83 -17.97 32.05
N LEU A 116 -16.56 -17.03 31.14
CA LEU A 116 -15.23 -16.51 30.88
C LEU A 116 -15.19 -15.05 31.35
N LEU A 117 -14.38 -14.79 32.37
CA LEU A 117 -14.26 -13.46 32.94
C LEU A 117 -13.07 -12.74 32.30
N SER A 118 -13.37 -11.68 31.55
CA SER A 118 -12.38 -10.90 30.80
C SER A 118 -12.19 -9.52 31.42
N TYR A 119 -10.93 -9.16 31.66
CA TYR A 119 -10.54 -7.86 32.19
C TYR A 119 -9.36 -7.31 31.39
N GLY A 120 -9.37 -6.00 31.19
CA GLY A 120 -8.34 -5.34 30.42
C GLY A 120 -8.43 -3.82 30.53
N THR A 121 -7.55 -3.16 29.80
CA THR A 121 -7.52 -1.71 29.64
C THR A 121 -7.67 -1.36 28.17
N ALA A 122 -8.44 -0.32 27.87
CA ALA A 122 -8.48 0.30 26.56
C ALA A 122 -8.34 1.81 26.75
N GLY A 123 -7.61 2.47 25.86
CA GLY A 123 -7.32 3.89 25.98
C GLY A 123 -6.92 4.52 24.67
N ASP A 124 -7.33 5.78 24.51
CA ASP A 124 -7.06 6.63 23.35
C ASP A 124 -6.81 8.07 23.82
N ASP A 125 -6.09 8.87 23.04
CA ASP A 125 -5.75 10.25 23.40
C ASP A 125 -6.95 11.20 23.30
N PHE A 126 -7.97 10.84 22.50
CA PHE A 126 -9.12 11.72 22.23
C PHE A 126 -10.47 11.04 22.42
N GLU A 127 -10.72 9.91 21.76
CA GLU A 127 -12.04 9.27 21.79
C GLU A 127 -11.93 7.76 21.61
N LEU A 128 -12.55 7.02 22.54
CA LEU A 128 -12.71 5.58 22.45
C LEU A 128 -14.17 5.27 22.13
N ASP A 129 -14.44 4.79 20.92
CA ASP A 129 -15.81 4.50 20.45
C ASP A 129 -16.39 3.22 21.10
N SER A 130 -15.71 2.09 20.95
CA SER A 130 -16.19 0.81 21.46
C SER A 130 -15.05 -0.17 21.77
N VAL A 131 -15.33 -1.11 22.67
CA VAL A 131 -14.45 -2.24 22.98
C VAL A 131 -15.24 -3.53 22.73
N GLU A 132 -14.72 -4.38 21.85
CA GLU A 132 -15.33 -5.66 21.49
C GLU A 132 -14.47 -6.83 21.96
N ILE A 133 -15.11 -7.86 22.53
CA ILE A 133 -14.46 -9.13 22.86
C ILE A 133 -15.02 -10.19 21.92
N SER A 134 -14.14 -10.77 21.10
CA SER A 134 -14.50 -11.85 20.17
C SER A 134 -14.00 -13.19 20.71
N LEU A 135 -14.92 -14.13 20.90
CA LEU A 135 -14.61 -15.53 21.23
C LEU A 135 -14.66 -16.37 19.97
N ARG A 136 -13.54 -17.03 19.64
CA ARG A 136 -13.40 -17.87 18.46
C ARG A 136 -12.98 -19.27 18.86
N PRO A 137 -13.52 -20.33 18.23
CA PRO A 137 -13.09 -21.69 18.50
C PRO A 137 -11.66 -21.91 17.96
N GLY A 138 -10.81 -22.65 18.67
CA GLY A 138 -9.45 -22.98 18.21
C GLY A 138 -8.34 -22.21 18.94
N ASP A 139 -7.09 -22.59 18.64
CA ASP A 139 -5.91 -22.02 19.28
C ASP A 139 -5.56 -20.65 18.68
N LYS A 140 -5.11 -19.72 19.53
CA LYS A 140 -4.60 -18.39 19.14
C LYS A 140 -3.53 -18.50 18.06
N ALA A 141 -2.68 -19.54 18.13
CA ALA A 141 -1.64 -19.80 17.13
C ALA A 141 -2.19 -19.98 15.69
N GLY A 142 -3.42 -20.49 15.55
CA GLY A 142 -4.09 -20.63 14.25
C GLY A 142 -4.71 -19.33 13.71
N TYR A 143 -4.84 -18.30 14.55
CA TYR A 143 -5.45 -17.01 14.21
C TYR A 143 -4.46 -15.85 14.15
N THR A 144 -3.32 -15.99 14.81
CA THR A 144 -2.19 -15.09 14.61
C THR A 144 -1.54 -15.45 13.28
N VAL A 145 -1.58 -14.53 12.31
CA VAL A 145 -0.55 -14.54 11.26
C VAL A 145 0.78 -14.49 12.02
N PRO A 146 1.65 -15.51 11.91
CA PRO A 146 2.89 -15.50 12.67
C PRO A 146 3.62 -14.19 12.39
N LEU A 147 4.02 -13.44 13.42
CA LEU A 147 4.58 -12.08 13.31
C LEU A 147 5.74 -11.97 12.31
N PHE A 148 6.38 -13.09 11.98
CA PHE A 148 7.44 -13.18 10.99
C PHE A 148 6.90 -13.22 9.54
N ILE A 149 5.83 -13.96 9.24
CA ILE A 149 5.24 -14.04 7.89
C ILE A 149 4.29 -12.88 7.70
N GLN A 150 4.62 -11.93 6.84
CA GLN A 150 3.80 -10.74 6.64
C GLN A 150 2.97 -10.76 5.37
N GLY A 151 3.41 -11.51 4.37
CA GLY A 151 2.68 -11.69 3.13
C GLY A 151 3.08 -12.99 2.44
N LEU A 152 2.09 -13.70 1.93
CA LEU A 152 2.31 -14.67 0.86
C LEU A 152 2.50 -13.87 -0.43
N TYR A 153 3.40 -14.27 -1.31
CA TYR A 153 3.46 -13.67 -2.64
C TYR A 153 3.62 -14.73 -3.71
N LEU A 154 3.09 -14.43 -4.88
CA LEU A 154 3.34 -15.17 -6.11
C LEU A 154 4.30 -14.38 -6.97
N ASP A 155 5.15 -15.09 -7.68
CA ASP A 155 6.18 -14.54 -8.53
C ASP A 155 6.15 -15.26 -9.88
N THR A 156 6.38 -14.51 -10.94
CA THR A 156 6.64 -15.08 -12.25
C THR A 156 7.76 -14.31 -12.91
N ASN A 157 8.67 -15.02 -13.54
CA ASN A 157 9.83 -14.40 -14.15
C ASN A 157 10.14 -15.05 -15.50
N PHE A 158 10.76 -14.29 -16.39
CA PHE A 158 10.97 -14.64 -17.79
C PHE A 158 12.38 -14.25 -18.25
N PHE A 159 12.83 -14.91 -19.31
CA PHE A 159 14.06 -14.56 -20.05
C PHE A 159 15.37 -14.71 -19.25
N GLY A 160 15.46 -15.70 -18.35
CA GLY A 160 16.63 -15.94 -17.49
C GLY A 160 17.43 -17.19 -17.87
N ALA A 161 17.80 -17.98 -16.84
CA ALA A 161 18.25 -19.36 -17.03
C ALA A 161 17.11 -20.29 -17.49
N THR A 162 15.87 -19.85 -17.32
CA THR A 162 14.63 -20.50 -17.72
C THR A 162 13.82 -19.61 -18.68
N TYR A 163 12.96 -20.23 -19.48
CA TYR A 163 12.01 -19.48 -20.32
C TYR A 163 11.00 -18.73 -19.47
N ALA A 164 10.46 -19.44 -18.49
CA ALA A 164 9.59 -18.90 -17.46
C ALA A 164 9.75 -19.71 -16.17
N ASP A 165 9.76 -19.02 -15.04
CA ASP A 165 9.57 -19.60 -13.72
C ASP A 165 8.24 -19.13 -13.12
N PHE A 166 7.66 -20.00 -12.31
CA PHE A 166 6.61 -19.68 -11.36
C PHE A 166 7.14 -19.88 -9.95
N GLY A 167 6.97 -18.87 -9.11
CA GLY A 167 7.42 -18.86 -7.73
C GLY A 167 6.30 -18.56 -6.75
N MET A 168 6.46 -19.09 -5.55
CA MET A 168 5.69 -18.68 -4.38
C MET A 168 6.63 -18.43 -3.22
N GLY A 169 6.35 -17.41 -2.43
CA GLY A 169 7.24 -17.04 -1.35
C GLY A 169 6.53 -16.37 -0.20
N LEU A 170 7.30 -16.20 0.87
CA LEU A 170 6.89 -15.50 2.07
C LEU A 170 7.77 -14.26 2.23
N SER A 171 7.15 -13.16 2.65
CA SER A 171 7.85 -11.94 3.00
C SER A 171 7.90 -11.73 4.52
N PHE A 172 8.97 -11.10 4.98
CA PHE A 172 9.31 -10.86 6.37
C PHE A 172 9.82 -9.42 6.54
N PHE A 173 9.78 -8.90 7.77
CA PHE A 173 10.37 -7.60 8.16
C PHE A 173 9.91 -6.38 7.33
N LYS A 174 8.62 -6.26 7.09
CA LYS A 174 7.91 -5.25 6.26
C LYS A 174 8.27 -5.37 4.78
N ASP A 175 8.12 -6.58 4.24
CA ASP A 175 8.55 -6.95 2.89
C ASP A 175 10.06 -6.78 2.61
N ASN A 176 10.89 -6.57 3.64
CA ASN A 176 12.32 -6.33 3.44
C ASN A 176 13.12 -7.60 3.21
N VAL A 177 12.65 -8.74 3.70
CA VAL A 177 13.27 -10.04 3.40
C VAL A 177 12.22 -10.94 2.77
N ARG A 178 12.62 -11.70 1.77
CA ARG A 178 11.76 -12.63 1.04
C ARG A 178 12.45 -13.97 0.91
N LEU A 179 11.66 -15.03 1.13
CA LEU A 179 12.04 -16.41 0.86
C LEU A 179 11.11 -16.94 -0.21
N GLN A 180 11.67 -17.43 -1.32
CA GLN A 180 10.92 -17.90 -2.47
C GLN A 180 11.26 -19.36 -2.74
N PHE A 181 10.25 -20.14 -3.08
CA PHE A 181 10.39 -21.37 -3.84
C PHE A 181 10.00 -21.10 -5.29
N GLN A 182 10.70 -21.71 -6.24
CA GLN A 182 10.40 -21.55 -7.67
C GLN A 182 10.53 -22.86 -8.44
N VAL A 183 9.70 -23.00 -9.46
CA VAL A 183 9.75 -24.07 -10.45
C VAL A 183 9.63 -23.48 -11.84
N GLY A 184 10.41 -23.99 -12.78
CA GLY A 184 10.34 -23.55 -14.16
C GLY A 184 10.99 -24.51 -15.15
N SER A 185 11.09 -24.06 -16.38
CA SER A 185 11.59 -24.86 -17.51
C SER A 185 12.74 -24.16 -18.19
N ALA A 186 13.90 -24.83 -18.23
CA ALA A 186 15.08 -24.35 -18.92
C ALA A 186 14.98 -24.64 -20.44
N PRO A 187 15.56 -23.77 -21.29
CA PRO A 187 15.55 -23.98 -22.74
C PRO A 187 16.10 -25.34 -23.17
N ALA A 188 15.60 -25.87 -24.28
CA ALA A 188 16.13 -27.11 -24.86
C ALA A 188 17.52 -26.89 -25.47
N ASP A 189 18.33 -27.96 -25.48
CA ASP A 189 19.65 -27.99 -26.11
C ASP A 189 19.55 -27.57 -27.58
N GLY A 190 20.38 -26.61 -28.01
CA GLY A 190 20.43 -26.13 -29.41
C GLY A 190 19.58 -24.90 -29.76
N SER A 191 18.91 -24.28 -28.78
CA SER A 191 18.32 -22.95 -28.95
C SER A 191 19.38 -21.88 -29.25
N SER A 192 19.00 -20.83 -30.00
CA SER A 192 19.88 -19.70 -30.37
C SER A 192 20.50 -18.94 -29.19
N ASP A 193 19.98 -19.16 -27.97
CA ASP A 193 20.45 -18.58 -26.72
C ASP A 193 21.51 -19.43 -25.97
N GLY A 194 21.95 -20.55 -26.56
CA GLY A 194 23.01 -21.39 -26.02
C GLY A 194 22.62 -22.04 -24.69
N GLY A 195 21.71 -23.02 -24.74
CA GLY A 195 21.24 -23.75 -23.56
C GLY A 195 22.32 -24.65 -22.94
N ARG A 196 23.17 -24.12 -22.05
CA ARG A 196 24.03 -24.94 -21.18
C ARG A 196 23.22 -25.66 -20.09
N PHE A 197 22.00 -25.20 -19.82
CA PHE A 197 21.06 -25.74 -18.85
C PHE A 197 19.76 -26.13 -19.54
N THR A 198 19.29 -27.35 -19.28
CA THR A 198 18.08 -27.91 -19.90
C THR A 198 17.22 -28.62 -18.87
N GLY A 199 15.96 -28.88 -19.20
CA GLY A 199 15.04 -29.62 -18.34
C GLY A 199 14.32 -28.76 -17.30
N THR A 200 13.81 -29.40 -16.25
CA THR A 200 13.06 -28.75 -15.18
C THR A 200 14.00 -28.13 -14.16
N VAL A 201 13.65 -26.93 -13.70
CA VAL A 201 14.38 -26.20 -12.67
C VAL A 201 13.52 -26.12 -11.44
N VAL A 202 14.08 -26.50 -10.30
CA VAL A 202 13.45 -26.33 -8.98
C VAL A 202 14.46 -25.64 -8.08
N GLY A 203 14.08 -24.54 -7.45
CA GLY A 203 15.01 -23.75 -6.67
C GLY A 203 14.38 -22.93 -5.56
N GLY A 204 15.25 -22.35 -4.75
CA GLY A 204 14.89 -21.42 -3.70
C GLY A 204 15.70 -20.13 -3.79
N LYS A 205 15.06 -18.99 -3.54
CA LYS A 205 15.72 -17.68 -3.44
C LYS A 205 15.55 -17.10 -2.05
N ILE A 206 16.59 -16.41 -1.58
CA ILE A 206 16.51 -15.47 -0.47
C ILE A 206 16.89 -14.09 -0.97
N ILE A 207 16.04 -13.09 -0.73
CA ILE A 207 16.16 -11.75 -1.29
C ILE A 207 15.94 -10.74 -0.17
N ALA A 208 16.85 -9.77 -0.03
CA ALA A 208 16.78 -8.72 0.97
C ALA A 208 16.84 -7.33 0.31
N ASN A 209 15.87 -6.47 0.63
CA ASN A 209 15.86 -5.09 0.16
C ASN A 209 17.01 -4.32 0.82
N VAL A 210 17.82 -3.65 0.01
CA VAL A 210 18.94 -2.80 0.45
C VAL A 210 18.66 -1.31 0.23
N PHE A 211 17.68 -0.99 -0.61
CA PHE A 211 17.26 0.37 -0.89
C PHE A 211 15.77 0.43 -1.19
N TYR A 212 15.12 1.49 -0.70
CA TYR A 212 13.71 1.76 -0.91
C TYR A 212 13.53 3.25 -1.20
N LEU A 213 12.83 3.56 -2.28
CA LEU A 213 12.53 4.91 -2.74
C LEU A 213 11.02 5.12 -2.76
N PRO A 214 10.46 5.79 -1.75
CA PRO A 214 9.06 6.18 -1.74
C PRO A 214 8.86 7.45 -2.55
N PHE A 215 7.92 7.45 -3.50
CA PHE A 215 7.72 8.58 -4.41
C PHE A 215 6.88 9.70 -3.80
N ASP A 216 6.12 9.42 -2.73
CA ASP A 216 5.37 10.43 -1.98
C ASP A 216 6.27 11.51 -1.37
N TYR A 217 7.49 11.15 -0.96
CA TYR A 217 8.47 12.10 -0.45
C TYR A 217 8.85 13.18 -1.48
N PHE A 218 8.89 12.83 -2.77
CA PHE A 218 9.33 13.75 -3.84
C PHE A 218 8.18 14.42 -4.58
N PHE A 219 7.07 13.70 -4.75
CA PHE A 219 5.94 14.13 -5.60
C PHE A 219 4.65 14.34 -4.81
N GLY A 220 4.71 14.22 -3.49
CA GLY A 220 3.60 14.43 -2.57
C GLY A 220 2.72 13.20 -2.36
N PRO A 221 1.77 13.27 -1.41
CA PRO A 221 0.97 12.11 -0.95
C PRO A 221 0.15 11.40 -2.03
N ASP A 222 -0.11 12.04 -3.18
CA ASP A 222 -0.79 11.41 -4.32
C ASP A 222 0.04 10.30 -4.97
N TRP A 223 1.35 10.27 -4.74
CA TRP A 223 2.27 9.23 -5.21
C TRP A 223 2.52 8.13 -4.19
N SER A 224 1.77 8.09 -3.07
CA SER A 224 1.92 7.05 -2.04
C SER A 224 1.65 5.64 -2.55
N PHE A 225 0.93 5.50 -3.67
CA PHE A 225 0.69 4.22 -4.31
C PHE A 225 1.94 3.63 -4.96
N TYR A 226 2.99 4.42 -5.22
CA TYR A 226 4.14 4.01 -6.04
C TYR A 226 5.45 4.12 -5.27
N SER A 227 6.29 3.10 -5.45
CA SER A 227 7.64 3.08 -4.92
C SER A 227 8.58 2.27 -5.81
N MET A 228 9.89 2.40 -5.56
CA MET A 228 10.92 1.59 -6.17
C MET A 228 11.79 0.97 -5.09
N SER A 229 12.38 -0.19 -5.37
CA SER A 229 13.34 -0.81 -4.45
C SER A 229 14.44 -1.55 -5.17
N ILE A 230 15.61 -1.61 -4.53
CA ILE A 230 16.72 -2.47 -4.94
C ILE A 230 16.92 -3.51 -3.84
N ALA A 231 17.05 -4.76 -4.23
CA ALA A 231 17.30 -5.88 -3.37
C ALA A 231 18.51 -6.70 -3.85
N LEU A 232 19.17 -7.37 -2.93
CA LEU A 232 20.24 -8.32 -3.21
C LEU A 232 19.83 -9.69 -2.68
N GLY A 233 20.26 -10.76 -3.33
CA GLY A 233 19.87 -12.09 -2.93
C GLY A 233 20.77 -13.19 -3.42
N ALA A 234 20.42 -14.41 -3.03
CA ALA A 234 21.02 -15.63 -3.52
C ALA A 234 19.94 -16.57 -4.07
N ASN A 235 20.25 -17.27 -5.15
CA ASN A 235 19.42 -18.31 -5.76
C ASN A 235 20.14 -19.65 -5.67
N PHE A 236 19.41 -20.70 -5.32
CA PHE A 236 19.88 -22.07 -5.24
C PHE A 236 18.94 -22.95 -6.05
N SER A 237 19.40 -23.41 -7.21
CA SER A 237 18.56 -24.14 -8.15
C SER A 237 19.15 -25.49 -8.52
N TYR A 238 18.29 -26.49 -8.57
CA TYR A 238 18.54 -27.81 -9.10
C TYR A 238 17.98 -27.91 -10.53
N PHE A 239 18.83 -28.33 -11.46
CA PHE A 239 18.50 -28.52 -12.88
C PHE A 239 18.53 -30.02 -13.18
N THR A 240 17.42 -30.57 -13.71
CA THR A 240 17.35 -32.00 -14.03
C THR A 240 18.26 -32.39 -15.19
N MET A 241 18.52 -31.46 -16.12
CA MET A 241 19.24 -31.70 -17.37
C MET A 241 18.53 -32.72 -18.29
N GLY A 242 18.84 -32.68 -19.59
CA GLY A 242 18.29 -33.59 -20.61
C GLY A 242 19.06 -34.91 -20.74
N GLU A 243 18.59 -35.79 -21.63
CA GLU A 243 19.20 -37.13 -21.84
C GLU A 243 20.71 -37.05 -22.12
N GLY A 244 21.50 -37.75 -21.30
CA GLY A 244 22.97 -37.83 -21.43
C GLY A 244 23.77 -36.79 -20.65
N ARG A 245 23.12 -35.94 -19.84
CA ARG A 245 23.81 -35.04 -18.88
C ARG A 245 23.34 -35.29 -17.46
N ASP A 246 24.27 -35.27 -16.52
CA ASP A 246 23.95 -35.42 -15.11
C ASP A 246 23.24 -34.16 -14.58
N PRO A 247 22.28 -34.31 -13.67
CA PRO A 247 21.64 -33.18 -13.01
C PRO A 247 22.65 -32.35 -12.21
N LEU A 248 22.40 -31.04 -12.11
CA LEU A 248 23.33 -30.08 -11.53
C LEU A 248 22.63 -29.19 -10.49
N PHE A 249 23.33 -28.94 -9.38
CA PHE A 249 22.95 -27.92 -8.41
C PHE A 249 23.80 -26.67 -8.61
N MET A 250 23.17 -25.50 -8.60
CA MET A 250 23.84 -24.22 -8.82
C MET A 250 23.44 -23.18 -7.79
N GLY A 251 24.45 -22.45 -7.32
CA GLY A 251 24.27 -21.20 -6.60
C GLY A 251 24.38 -20.00 -7.53
N ALA A 252 23.66 -18.93 -7.23
CA ALA A 252 23.77 -17.64 -7.89
C ALA A 252 23.66 -16.51 -6.89
N VAL A 253 24.25 -15.38 -7.22
CA VAL A 253 23.92 -14.08 -6.59
C VAL A 253 23.08 -13.28 -7.56
N LEU A 254 22.11 -12.54 -7.03
CA LEU A 254 21.20 -11.71 -7.82
C LEU A 254 21.10 -10.32 -7.22
N ALA A 255 20.83 -9.34 -8.08
CA ALA A 255 20.30 -8.04 -7.68
C ALA A 255 18.94 -7.87 -8.35
N GLN A 256 17.93 -7.45 -7.59
CA GLN A 256 16.58 -7.25 -8.08
C GLN A 256 16.20 -5.78 -7.95
N TRP A 257 15.93 -5.15 -9.08
CA TRP A 257 15.41 -3.80 -9.14
C TRP A 257 13.92 -3.82 -9.42
N GLU A 258 13.12 -3.59 -8.39
CA GLU A 258 11.68 -3.37 -8.52
C GLU A 258 11.45 -1.93 -8.95
N PHE A 259 11.45 -1.71 -10.26
CA PHE A 259 11.26 -0.38 -10.84
C PHE A 259 9.80 0.06 -10.81
N LEU A 260 8.86 -0.85 -10.62
CA LEU A 260 7.49 -0.51 -10.33
C LEU A 260 7.01 -1.31 -9.13
N ASN A 261 6.62 -0.62 -8.07
CA ASN A 261 6.04 -1.22 -6.90
C ASN A 261 4.77 -0.45 -6.52
N ALA A 262 3.62 -1.00 -6.91
CA ALA A 262 2.32 -0.37 -6.77
C ALA A 262 1.52 -0.97 -5.62
N ASP A 263 1.12 -0.15 -4.65
CA ASP A 263 0.15 -0.51 -3.62
C ASP A 263 -1.27 -0.33 -4.15
N MET A 264 -1.92 -1.47 -4.36
CA MET A 264 -3.26 -1.58 -4.92
C MET A 264 -4.34 -1.09 -3.95
N SER A 265 -4.04 -0.97 -2.67
CA SER A 265 -4.97 -0.44 -1.66
C SER A 265 -5.36 1.00 -1.96
N TYR A 266 -4.45 1.77 -2.57
CA TYR A 266 -4.71 3.15 -3.02
C TYR A 266 -5.42 3.22 -4.37
N LEU A 267 -5.06 2.33 -5.32
CA LEU A 267 -5.59 2.36 -6.69
C LEU A 267 -6.97 1.71 -6.83
N VAL A 268 -7.17 0.55 -6.19
CA VAL A 268 -8.40 -0.23 -6.25
C VAL A 268 -8.76 -0.70 -4.83
N PRO A 269 -9.31 0.19 -3.96
CA PRO A 269 -9.55 -0.11 -2.55
C PRO A 269 -10.50 -1.30 -2.27
N LYS A 270 -11.27 -1.72 -3.29
CA LYS A 270 -12.19 -2.86 -3.19
C LYS A 270 -11.46 -4.22 -3.22
N TRP A 271 -10.23 -4.27 -3.71
CA TRP A 271 -9.44 -5.50 -3.80
C TRP A 271 -8.77 -5.79 -2.46
N LYS A 272 -9.38 -6.68 -1.67
CA LYS A 272 -8.89 -7.03 -0.32
C LYS A 272 -7.80 -8.10 -0.31
N ILE A 273 -7.63 -8.83 -1.42
CA ILE A 273 -6.74 -10.00 -1.50
C ILE A 273 -5.36 -9.62 -2.04
N PHE A 274 -5.31 -8.73 -3.04
CA PHE A 274 -4.05 -8.31 -3.67
C PHE A 274 -3.67 -6.92 -3.18
N LYS A 275 -2.63 -6.84 -2.35
CA LYS A 275 -2.18 -5.57 -1.77
C LYS A 275 -1.14 -4.86 -2.63
N LYS A 276 -0.23 -5.61 -3.24
CA LYS A 276 0.96 -5.02 -3.87
C LYS A 276 1.32 -5.77 -5.14
N ILE A 277 1.58 -5.02 -6.21
CA ILE A 277 2.05 -5.55 -7.49
C ILE A 277 3.40 -4.90 -7.78
N ALA A 278 4.40 -5.72 -8.07
CA ALA A 278 5.72 -5.23 -8.45
C ALA A 278 6.19 -5.82 -9.78
N PHE A 279 6.79 -4.99 -10.62
CA PHE A 279 7.58 -5.43 -11.77
C PHE A 279 9.05 -5.15 -11.52
N TYR A 280 9.89 -6.08 -11.95
CA TYR A 280 11.31 -6.01 -11.65
C TYR A 280 12.19 -6.51 -12.78
N LEU A 281 13.43 -6.03 -12.74
CA LEU A 281 14.56 -6.52 -13.50
C LEU A 281 15.54 -7.19 -12.53
N GLU A 282 16.01 -8.39 -12.85
CA GLU A 282 16.87 -9.20 -12.00
C GLU A 282 18.11 -9.68 -12.78
N PRO A 283 19.22 -8.93 -12.78
CA PRO A 283 20.53 -9.48 -13.13
C PRO A 283 20.96 -10.57 -12.15
N VAL A 284 21.36 -11.72 -12.69
CA VAL A 284 21.78 -12.92 -11.94
C VAL A 284 23.14 -13.39 -12.44
N LEU A 285 24.06 -13.60 -11.50
CA LEU A 285 25.37 -14.19 -11.74
C LEU A 285 25.39 -15.62 -11.16
N TRP A 286 25.33 -16.60 -12.06
CA TRP A 286 25.35 -18.02 -11.73
C TRP A 286 26.77 -18.55 -11.60
N PHE A 287 27.02 -19.35 -10.57
CA PHE A 287 28.28 -20.05 -10.36
C PHE A 287 28.15 -21.49 -10.83
N VAL A 288 28.91 -21.84 -11.86
CA VAL A 288 29.01 -23.20 -12.38
C VAL A 288 30.28 -23.83 -11.81
N SER A 289 30.11 -24.80 -10.92
CA SER A 289 31.20 -25.65 -10.44
C SER A 289 31.27 -26.89 -11.33
N SER A 290 32.40 -27.09 -12.02
CA SER A 290 32.69 -28.35 -12.72
C SER A 290 34.06 -28.85 -12.28
N ASP A 291 34.26 -30.17 -12.34
CA ASP A 291 35.49 -30.84 -11.87
C ASP A 291 36.78 -30.33 -12.53
N VAL A 292 36.68 -29.63 -13.67
CA VAL A 292 37.83 -29.19 -14.47
C VAL A 292 37.99 -27.68 -14.51
N ASN A 293 36.90 -26.89 -14.35
CA ASN A 293 37.00 -25.43 -14.31
C ASN A 293 35.77 -24.77 -13.67
N ALA A 294 36.01 -23.76 -12.83
CA ALA A 294 34.94 -22.90 -12.30
C ALA A 294 34.63 -21.79 -13.32
N SER A 295 33.34 -21.53 -13.54
CA SER A 295 32.88 -20.53 -14.52
C SER A 295 31.68 -19.76 -13.98
N THR A 296 31.57 -18.49 -14.35
CA THR A 296 30.42 -17.63 -14.03
C THR A 296 29.60 -17.33 -15.27
N ILE A 297 28.28 -17.36 -15.14
CA ILE A 297 27.35 -17.04 -16.24
C ILE A 297 26.43 -15.90 -15.80
N TYR A 298 26.39 -14.85 -16.61
CA TYR A 298 25.51 -13.71 -16.39
C TYR A 298 24.21 -13.89 -17.20
N ARG A 299 23.06 -13.70 -16.54
CA ARG A 299 21.73 -13.66 -17.16
C ARG A 299 20.94 -12.50 -16.56
N THR A 300 19.96 -11.99 -17.29
CA THR A 300 19.06 -10.94 -16.81
C THR A 300 17.63 -11.43 -16.97
N THR A 301 16.86 -11.39 -15.90
CA THR A 301 15.48 -11.83 -15.86
C THR A 301 14.54 -10.63 -15.69
N ILE A 302 13.35 -10.70 -16.24
CA ILE A 302 12.26 -9.75 -15.96
C ILE A 302 11.14 -10.50 -15.29
N GLY A 303 10.54 -9.94 -14.25
CA GLY A 303 9.46 -10.61 -13.55
C GLY A 303 8.40 -9.69 -12.97
N ALA A 304 7.34 -10.33 -12.51
CA ALA A 304 6.21 -9.71 -11.85
C ALA A 304 5.92 -10.48 -10.55
N ARG A 305 5.75 -9.72 -9.46
CA ARG A 305 5.41 -10.24 -8.14
C ARG A 305 4.05 -9.66 -7.72
N ILE A 306 3.22 -10.50 -7.13
CA ILE A 306 1.95 -10.10 -6.52
C ILE A 306 1.92 -10.57 -5.08
N ASN A 307 1.78 -9.65 -4.14
CA ASN A 307 1.59 -9.98 -2.73
C ASN A 307 0.10 -10.24 -2.46
N ILE A 308 -0.14 -11.36 -1.80
CA ILE A 308 -1.43 -11.86 -1.37
C ILE A 308 -1.52 -11.68 0.15
N PHE A 309 -2.48 -10.85 0.56
CA PHE A 309 -2.73 -10.38 1.94
C PHE A 309 -1.68 -9.46 2.54
#